data_AF-A0A935WW69-F1
#
_entry.id   AF-A0A935WW69-F1
#
_cell.length_a   1.000
_cell.length_b   1.000
_cell.length_c   1.000
_cell.angle_alpha   90.00
_cell.angle_beta   90.00
_cell.angle_gamma   90.00
#
_symmetry.space_group_name_H-M   'P 1'
#
loop_
_entity.id
_entity.type
_entity.pdbx_description
1 polymer ?
#
loop_
_entity_poly.entity_id
_entity_poly.type
_entity_poly.pdbx_seq_one_letter_code
_entity_poly.pdbx_strand_id
1 'polypeptide(L)'
;MTKSRSSVVSSFTIIKGSLIDETYAVFGDWDFDKSRTENLRRVREDNTIGATSTHWARDVAKVLNRRFDPAGRDRPLVDLAIAGCDRDVWRPLLLFHMTRDEFLVRDFLVNWLYPQFTQGAYRLHTDDVTKYLTSLSKKKGVEWSGKWTDSTTSRVASGLLRMATDFGLLTGTLHKEFASYHLPEESFIYLLHAMADVEPNARRIVDAEDWHMYLMDTADVERELLRLHQFRKVHYEVAGSLAQLKLPHGSSADYARELCA
;
A
#
# COMPACT_ATOMS: atom_id res chain seq x y z
N MET A 1 4.38 2.61 22.05
CA MET A 1 4.22 3.52 20.89
C MET A 1 5.46 3.39 20.02
N THR A 2 5.34 2.77 18.84
CA THR A 2 6.44 2.66 17.87
C THR A 2 6.73 4.05 17.32
N LYS A 3 7.99 4.50 17.33
CA LYS A 3 8.39 5.80 16.78
C LYS A 3 7.98 5.88 15.30
N SER A 4 7.29 6.95 14.88
CA SER A 4 6.85 7.14 13.49
C SER A 4 8.05 6.96 12.54
N ARG A 5 7.88 6.13 11.51
CA ARG A 5 8.89 5.84 10.48
C ARG A 5 8.62 6.62 9.19
N SER A 6 7.80 7.67 9.26
CA SER A 6 7.30 8.44 8.13
C SER A 6 8.38 9.15 7.29
N SER A 7 9.65 9.12 7.69
CA SER A 7 10.78 9.66 6.91
C SER A 7 12.03 8.76 6.91
N VAL A 8 11.91 7.50 7.38
CA VAL A 8 13.05 6.58 7.51
C VAL A 8 13.17 5.68 6.30
N VAL A 9 14.28 5.77 5.58
CA VAL A 9 14.60 4.91 4.43
C VAL A 9 15.42 3.71 4.90
N SER A 10 14.94 2.49 4.62
CA SER A 10 15.67 1.24 4.91
C SER A 10 15.65 0.27 3.74
N SER A 11 16.77 -0.40 3.48
CA SER A 11 16.91 -1.34 2.37
C SER A 11 16.26 -2.70 2.68
N PHE A 12 16.20 -3.09 3.96
CA PHE A 12 15.83 -4.44 4.35
C PHE A 12 14.44 -4.83 3.87
N THR A 13 13.42 -4.00 4.13
CA THR A 13 12.03 -4.33 3.79
C THR A 13 11.80 -4.31 2.28
N ILE A 14 12.38 -3.34 1.57
CA ILE A 14 12.28 -3.24 0.11
C ILE A 14 12.93 -4.44 -0.59
N ILE A 15 14.10 -4.89 -0.13
CA ILE A 15 14.80 -6.05 -0.70
C ILE A 15 13.99 -7.34 -0.50
N LYS A 16 13.18 -7.44 0.56
CA LYS A 16 12.28 -8.58 0.76
C LYS A 16 11.06 -8.55 -0.15
N GLY A 17 10.66 -7.37 -0.63
CA GLY A 17 9.56 -7.19 -1.57
C GLY A 17 8.22 -6.92 -0.89
N SER A 18 7.14 -7.11 -1.64
CA SER A 18 5.76 -6.80 -1.23
C SER A 18 5.23 -7.76 -0.15
N LEU A 19 5.60 -9.04 -0.22
CA LEU A 19 5.13 -10.11 0.67
C LEU A 19 3.59 -10.23 0.71
N ILE A 20 2.92 -10.07 -0.44
CA ILE A 20 1.45 -10.04 -0.51
C ILE A 20 0.86 -11.34 0.01
N ASP A 21 1.31 -12.48 -0.52
CA ASP A 21 0.77 -13.80 -0.17
C ASP A 21 1.12 -14.18 1.26
N GLU A 22 2.36 -13.93 1.70
CA GLU A 22 2.74 -14.18 3.09
C GLU A 22 1.95 -13.30 4.05
N THR A 23 1.77 -12.01 3.74
CA THR A 23 1.00 -11.11 4.62
C THR A 23 -0.44 -11.56 4.73
N TYR A 24 -1.07 -11.95 3.62
CA TYR A 24 -2.44 -12.46 3.67
C TYR A 24 -2.51 -13.75 4.51
N ALA A 25 -1.61 -14.70 4.30
CA ALA A 25 -1.60 -15.95 5.05
C ALA A 25 -1.40 -15.71 6.56
N VAL A 26 -0.48 -14.81 6.94
CA VAL A 26 -0.29 -14.44 8.36
C VAL A 26 -1.54 -13.77 8.94
N PHE A 27 -2.21 -12.90 8.17
CA PHE A 27 -3.40 -12.20 8.64
C PHE A 27 -4.63 -13.12 8.71
N GLY A 28 -4.77 -14.06 7.78
CA GLY A 28 -5.83 -15.08 7.81
C GLY A 28 -5.79 -15.97 9.05
N ASP A 29 -4.60 -16.23 9.59
CA ASP A 29 -4.39 -17.03 10.81
C ASP A 29 -4.20 -16.17 12.08
N TRP A 30 -4.44 -14.86 11.99
CA TRP A 30 -4.20 -13.93 13.09
C TRP A 30 -5.20 -14.13 14.22
N ASP A 31 -4.69 -14.35 15.43
CA ASP A 31 -5.49 -14.56 16.63
C ASP A 31 -5.43 -13.32 17.54
N PHE A 32 -6.56 -12.66 17.74
CA PHE A 32 -6.65 -11.45 18.55
C PHE A 32 -6.62 -11.67 20.06
N ASP A 33 -6.79 -12.91 20.52
CA ASP A 33 -6.58 -13.27 21.93
C ASP A 33 -5.08 -13.43 22.24
N LYS A 34 -4.23 -13.48 21.21
CA LYS A 34 -2.77 -13.55 21.32
C LYS A 34 -2.11 -12.20 21.11
N SER A 35 -0.98 -12.00 21.79
CA SER A 35 -0.15 -10.81 21.56
C SER A 35 0.42 -10.79 20.14
N ARG A 36 0.76 -9.60 19.63
CA ARG A 36 1.44 -9.44 18.34
C ARG A 36 2.71 -10.29 18.23
N THR A 37 3.53 -10.32 19.27
CA THR A 37 4.76 -11.11 19.31
C THR A 37 4.46 -12.60 19.21
N GLU A 38 3.39 -13.05 19.87
CA GLU A 38 2.97 -14.44 19.86
C GLU A 38 2.46 -14.87 18.48
N ASN A 39 1.63 -14.06 17.81
CA ASN A 39 1.21 -14.33 16.44
C ASN A 39 2.40 -14.44 15.48
N LEU A 40 3.35 -13.49 15.56
CA LEU A 40 4.55 -13.52 14.72
C LEU A 40 5.51 -14.68 15.06
N ARG A 41 5.47 -15.19 16.30
CA ARG A 41 6.19 -16.40 16.70
C ARG A 41 5.57 -17.64 16.06
N ARG A 42 4.24 -17.76 16.07
CA ARG A 42 3.49 -18.86 15.44
C ARG A 42 3.78 -18.99 13.95
N VAL A 43 3.88 -17.88 13.22
CA VAL A 43 4.31 -17.89 11.80
C VAL A 43 5.62 -18.65 11.57
N ARG A 44 6.54 -18.59 12.55
CA ARG A 44 7.86 -19.24 12.47
C ARG A 44 7.85 -20.70 12.92
N GLU A 45 6.95 -21.06 13.83
CA GLU A 45 6.91 -22.39 14.46
C GLU A 45 5.95 -23.32 13.73
N ASP A 46 4.76 -22.82 13.39
CA ASP A 46 3.70 -23.58 12.76
C ASP A 46 3.80 -23.56 11.22
N ASN A 47 4.71 -22.72 10.68
CA ASN A 47 4.94 -22.50 9.26
C ASN A 47 3.67 -22.24 8.44
N THR A 48 2.75 -21.46 9.00
CA THR A 48 1.43 -21.14 8.39
C THR A 48 1.53 -20.52 6.99
N ILE A 49 2.67 -19.92 6.66
CA ILE A 49 2.96 -19.30 5.36
C ILE A 49 3.63 -20.24 4.35
N GLY A 50 3.85 -21.51 4.68
CA GLY A 50 4.55 -22.46 3.81
C GLY A 50 6.00 -22.05 3.50
N ALA A 51 6.69 -21.39 4.43
CA ALA A 51 8.06 -20.94 4.24
C ALA A 51 8.99 -22.13 3.95
N THR A 52 9.86 -21.96 2.97
CA THR A 52 10.88 -22.95 2.59
C THR A 52 12.05 -23.02 3.58
N SER A 53 12.19 -22.02 4.46
CA SER A 53 13.22 -22.03 5.51
C SER A 53 12.79 -21.23 6.74
N THR A 54 13.32 -21.60 7.90
CA THR A 54 13.13 -20.87 9.18
C THR A 54 13.67 -19.44 9.11
N HIS A 55 14.73 -19.22 8.33
CA HIS A 55 15.28 -17.89 8.09
C HIS A 55 14.30 -17.00 7.31
N TRP A 56 13.64 -17.55 6.29
CA TRP A 56 12.60 -16.84 5.53
C TRP A 56 11.42 -16.47 6.43
N ALA A 57 10.89 -17.42 7.21
CA ALA A 57 9.79 -17.15 8.13
C ALA A 57 10.12 -16.05 9.16
N ARG A 58 11.37 -16.05 9.68
CA ARG A 58 11.86 -14.98 10.57
C ARG A 58 11.90 -13.63 9.87
N ASP A 59 12.34 -13.58 8.62
CA ASP A 59 12.43 -12.35 7.86
C ASP A 59 11.05 -11.80 7.50
N VAL A 60 10.09 -12.65 7.12
CA VAL A 60 8.67 -12.27 6.92
C VAL A 60 8.11 -11.67 8.22
N ALA A 61 8.22 -12.38 9.34
CA ALA A 61 7.74 -11.89 10.64
C ALA A 61 8.34 -10.52 11.00
N LYS A 62 9.63 -10.32 10.70
CA LYS A 62 10.32 -9.04 10.93
C LYS A 62 9.80 -7.92 10.01
N VAL A 63 9.48 -8.22 8.76
CA VAL A 63 8.91 -7.25 7.81
C VAL A 63 7.50 -6.85 8.25
N LEU A 64 6.63 -7.81 8.56
CA LEU A 64 5.28 -7.54 9.05
C LEU A 64 5.31 -6.73 10.36
N ASN A 65 6.23 -7.04 11.27
CA ASN A 65 6.42 -6.26 12.50
C ASN A 65 6.86 -4.80 12.25
N ARG A 66 7.38 -4.48 11.07
CA ARG A 66 7.78 -3.12 10.71
C ARG A 66 6.71 -2.36 9.94
N ARG A 67 5.86 -3.06 9.20
CA ARG A 67 4.88 -2.47 8.28
C ARG A 67 3.52 -2.23 8.90
N PHE A 68 3.08 -3.11 9.80
CA PHE A 68 1.67 -3.17 10.19
C PHE A 68 1.47 -3.09 11.70
N ASP A 69 0.34 -2.55 12.10
CA ASP A 69 -0.26 -2.59 13.44
C ASP A 69 -1.60 -3.34 13.40
N PRO A 70 -1.57 -4.70 13.38
CA PRO A 70 -2.74 -5.55 13.13
C PRO A 70 -3.88 -5.39 14.15
N ALA A 71 -3.57 -5.01 15.39
CA ALA A 71 -4.54 -4.79 16.45
C ALA A 71 -5.04 -3.34 16.53
N GLY A 72 -4.44 -2.43 15.75
CA GLY A 72 -4.78 -1.02 15.70
C GLY A 72 -5.31 -0.63 14.33
N ARG A 73 -4.65 0.33 13.69
CA ARG A 73 -5.11 0.95 12.43
C ARG A 73 -5.17 0.02 11.21
N ASP A 74 -4.54 -1.15 11.29
CA ASP A 74 -4.53 -2.14 10.21
C ASP A 74 -5.49 -3.32 10.49
N ARG A 75 -6.28 -3.22 11.57
CA ARG A 75 -7.27 -4.23 11.95
C ARG A 75 -8.26 -4.60 10.83
N PRO A 76 -8.86 -3.66 10.09
CA PRO A 76 -9.81 -4.04 9.04
C PRO A 76 -9.16 -4.88 7.93
N LEU A 77 -7.88 -4.62 7.61
CA LEU A 77 -7.13 -5.41 6.63
C LEU A 77 -6.93 -6.87 7.09
N VAL A 78 -6.78 -7.08 8.40
CA VAL A 78 -6.66 -8.41 9.01
C VAL A 78 -8.01 -9.12 9.00
N ASP A 79 -9.09 -8.44 9.42
CA ASP A 79 -10.44 -9.00 9.42
C ASP A 79 -10.87 -9.45 8.02
N LEU A 80 -10.54 -8.68 6.97
CA LEU A 80 -10.77 -9.06 5.57
C LEU A 80 -9.99 -10.34 5.17
N ALA A 81 -8.75 -10.48 5.64
CA ALA A 81 -7.96 -11.69 5.33
C ALA A 81 -8.52 -12.92 6.07
N ILE A 82 -8.95 -12.78 7.32
CA ILE A 82 -9.62 -13.84 8.09
C ILE A 82 -10.92 -14.28 7.40
N ALA A 83 -11.68 -13.34 6.87
CA ALA A 83 -12.92 -13.63 6.15
C ALA A 83 -12.72 -14.23 4.75
N GLY A 84 -11.48 -14.37 4.28
CA GLY A 84 -11.21 -14.91 2.95
C GLY A 84 -11.50 -13.94 1.81
N CYS A 85 -11.39 -12.62 2.05
CA CYS A 85 -11.59 -11.58 1.04
C CYS A 85 -10.77 -11.85 -0.24
N ASP A 86 -11.38 -11.60 -1.40
CA ASP A 86 -10.74 -11.77 -2.70
C ASP A 86 -9.39 -11.02 -2.76
N ARG A 87 -8.36 -11.68 -3.31
CA ARG A 87 -7.01 -11.12 -3.44
C ARG A 87 -6.99 -9.86 -4.29
N ASP A 88 -7.84 -9.75 -5.29
CA ASP A 88 -7.90 -8.60 -6.18
C ASP A 88 -8.44 -7.36 -5.45
N VAL A 89 -9.41 -7.55 -4.55
CA VAL A 89 -9.94 -6.49 -3.69
C VAL A 89 -8.98 -6.16 -2.53
N TRP A 90 -8.36 -7.17 -1.93
CA TRP A 90 -7.52 -7.00 -0.73
C TRP A 90 -6.15 -6.38 -1.05
N ARG A 91 -5.55 -6.70 -2.20
CA ARG A 91 -4.19 -6.27 -2.57
C ARG A 91 -4.02 -4.74 -2.65
N PRO A 92 -4.93 -3.96 -3.25
CA PRO A 92 -4.87 -2.50 -3.20
C PRO A 92 -4.94 -1.94 -1.78
N LEU A 93 -5.68 -2.59 -0.88
CA LEU A 93 -5.80 -2.19 0.52
C LEU A 93 -4.48 -2.45 1.25
N LEU A 94 -3.86 -3.60 1.01
CA LEU A 94 -2.53 -3.91 1.52
C LEU A 94 -1.53 -2.81 1.14
N LEU A 95 -1.56 -2.31 -0.09
CA LEU A 95 -0.68 -1.21 -0.54
C LEU A 95 -0.85 0.03 0.34
N PHE A 96 -2.09 0.50 0.53
CA PHE A 96 -2.40 1.66 1.35
C PHE A 96 -1.96 1.51 2.80
N HIS A 97 -2.23 0.35 3.41
CA HIS A 97 -1.84 0.08 4.79
C HIS A 97 -0.32 -0.02 4.93
N MET A 98 0.37 -0.65 3.98
CA MET A 98 1.82 -0.81 4.00
C MET A 98 2.55 0.54 3.90
N THR A 99 2.09 1.44 3.04
CA THR A 99 2.77 2.72 2.76
C THR A 99 2.64 3.75 3.89
N ARG A 100 1.82 3.48 4.91
CA ARG A 100 1.76 4.29 6.15
C ARG A 100 3.08 4.27 6.93
N ASP A 101 3.79 3.14 6.94
CA ASP A 101 5.09 2.99 7.62
C ASP A 101 6.27 2.75 6.67
N GLU A 102 6.00 2.46 5.39
CA GLU A 102 7.02 2.30 4.34
C GLU A 102 7.19 3.59 3.54
N PHE A 103 7.83 4.59 4.15
CA PHE A 103 8.08 5.90 3.54
C PHE A 103 8.69 5.79 2.12
N LEU A 104 9.72 4.96 1.93
CA LEU A 104 10.38 4.86 0.64
C LEU A 104 9.46 4.31 -0.46
N VAL A 105 8.56 3.38 -0.14
CA VAL A 105 7.59 2.87 -1.12
C VAL A 105 6.61 3.96 -1.49
N ARG A 106 6.07 4.68 -0.48
CA ARG A 106 5.14 5.78 -0.72
C ARG A 106 5.76 6.88 -1.58
N ASP A 107 6.96 7.35 -1.21
CA ASP A 107 7.66 8.41 -1.93
C ASP A 107 8.01 7.96 -3.36
N PHE A 108 8.43 6.71 -3.55
CA PHE A 108 8.67 6.16 -4.88
C PHE A 108 7.41 6.15 -5.75
N LEU A 109 6.28 5.68 -5.22
CA LEU A 109 5.03 5.60 -6.00
C LEU A 109 4.49 6.99 -6.36
N VAL A 110 4.41 7.87 -5.35
CA VAL A 110 3.78 9.20 -5.50
C VAL A 110 4.71 10.19 -6.21
N ASN A 111 5.98 10.25 -5.82
CA ASN A 111 6.90 11.32 -6.25
C ASN A 111 7.86 10.92 -7.37
N TRP A 112 7.92 9.64 -7.73
CA TRP A 112 8.73 9.18 -8.86
C TRP A 112 7.90 8.46 -9.92
N LEU A 113 7.21 7.37 -9.55
CA LEU A 113 6.51 6.50 -10.50
C LEU A 113 5.35 7.21 -11.18
N TYR A 114 4.47 7.85 -10.40
CA TYR A 114 3.33 8.58 -10.95
C TYR A 114 3.72 9.74 -11.89
N PRO A 115 4.75 10.56 -11.60
CA PRO A 115 5.28 11.51 -12.57
C PRO A 115 5.77 10.88 -13.89
N GLN A 116 6.35 9.67 -13.85
CA GLN A 116 6.71 8.96 -15.09
C GLN A 116 5.47 8.54 -15.88
N PHE A 117 4.40 8.13 -15.19
CA PHE A 117 3.13 7.76 -15.80
C PHE A 117 2.48 8.95 -16.52
N THR A 118 2.37 10.10 -15.85
CA THR A 118 1.75 11.30 -16.42
C THR A 118 2.56 11.89 -17.57
N GLN A 119 3.88 11.67 -17.60
CA GLN A 119 4.75 12.05 -18.72
C GLN A 119 4.72 11.05 -19.88
N GLY A 120 3.97 9.93 -19.75
CA GLY A 120 3.87 8.92 -20.80
C GLY A 120 5.18 8.15 -21.02
N ALA A 121 5.96 7.92 -19.96
CA ALA A 121 7.21 7.16 -20.07
C ALA A 121 6.94 5.75 -20.58
N TYR A 122 7.60 5.37 -21.68
CA TYR A 122 7.37 4.08 -22.33
C TYR A 122 7.98 2.91 -21.55
N ARG A 123 9.21 3.06 -21.06
CA ARG A 123 9.94 2.03 -20.31
C ARG A 123 10.63 2.61 -19.10
N LEU A 124 10.61 1.87 -18.00
CA LEU A 124 11.26 2.23 -16.75
C LEU A 124 12.46 1.31 -16.49
N HIS A 125 13.59 1.91 -16.12
CA HIS A 125 14.84 1.20 -15.85
C HIS A 125 15.28 1.37 -14.40
N THR A 126 15.94 0.34 -13.86
CA THR A 126 16.53 0.35 -12.51
C THR A 126 17.51 1.51 -12.31
N ASP A 127 18.24 1.89 -13.35
CA ASP A 127 19.23 2.97 -13.28
C ASP A 127 18.58 4.34 -13.03
N ASP A 128 17.38 4.57 -13.57
CA ASP A 128 16.65 5.82 -13.36
C ASP A 128 16.11 5.92 -11.92
N VAL A 129 15.68 4.78 -11.36
CA VAL A 129 15.32 4.70 -9.94
C VAL A 129 16.56 4.90 -9.06
N THR A 130 17.74 4.42 -9.47
CA THR A 130 18.99 4.61 -8.74
C THR A 130 19.43 6.08 -8.71
N LYS A 131 19.24 6.82 -9.81
CA LYS A 131 19.43 8.29 -9.86
C LYS A 131 18.47 8.99 -8.89
N TYR A 132 17.20 8.56 -8.86
CA TYR A 132 16.20 9.06 -7.92
C TYR A 132 16.56 8.76 -6.46
N LEU A 133 17.01 7.55 -6.11
CA LEU A 133 17.43 7.23 -4.75
C LEU A 133 18.62 8.09 -4.31
N THR A 134 19.54 8.36 -5.24
CA THR A 134 20.69 9.24 -5.00
C THR A 134 20.25 10.68 -4.74
N SER A 135 19.27 11.21 -5.48
CA SER A 135 18.73 12.55 -5.23
C SER A 135 17.92 12.61 -3.92
N LEU A 136 17.12 11.58 -3.63
CA LEU A 136 16.33 11.48 -2.40
C LEU A 136 17.21 11.47 -1.15
N SER A 137 18.35 10.77 -1.19
CA SER A 137 19.30 10.72 -0.06
C SER A 137 19.88 12.10 0.33
N LYS A 138 19.82 13.09 -0.57
CA LYS A 138 20.29 14.46 -0.34
C LYS A 138 19.19 15.40 0.16
N LYS A 139 17.93 14.95 0.19
CA LYS A 139 16.78 15.76 0.60
C LYS A 139 16.78 15.96 2.12
N LYS A 140 16.60 17.20 2.57
CA LYS A 140 16.50 17.53 4.00
C LYS A 140 15.29 16.81 4.62
N GLY A 141 15.46 16.27 5.83
CA GLY A 141 14.39 15.60 6.58
C GLY A 141 14.22 14.11 6.30
N VAL A 142 14.96 13.55 5.33
CA VAL A 142 14.99 12.10 5.07
C VAL A 142 16.08 11.44 5.90
N GLU A 143 15.70 10.47 6.75
CA GLU A 143 16.63 9.70 7.56
C GLU A 143 17.06 8.43 6.80
N TRP A 144 18.29 8.41 6.30
CA TRP A 144 18.82 7.27 5.55
C TRP A 144 19.47 6.23 6.47
N SER A 145 18.97 4.99 6.48
CA SER A 145 19.53 3.95 7.35
C SER A 145 20.84 3.39 6.79
N GLY A 146 21.96 3.80 7.39
CA GLY A 146 23.31 3.33 7.04
C GLY A 146 23.84 3.92 5.73
N LYS A 147 25.02 3.47 5.30
CA LYS A 147 25.60 3.83 4.00
C LYS A 147 25.34 2.68 3.02
N TRP A 148 24.54 2.92 1.98
CA TRP A 148 24.31 1.92 0.94
C TRP A 148 25.46 1.94 -0.07
N THR A 149 25.94 0.76 -0.43
CA THR A 149 26.80 0.58 -1.60
C THR A 149 25.99 0.70 -2.88
N ASP A 150 26.64 0.90 -4.02
CA ASP A 150 25.96 0.92 -5.33
C ASP A 150 25.15 -0.35 -5.59
N SER A 151 25.70 -1.51 -5.19
CA SER A 151 24.99 -2.79 -5.24
C SER A 151 23.72 -2.79 -4.38
N THR A 152 23.77 -2.24 -3.16
CA THR A 152 22.59 -2.13 -2.29
C THR A 152 21.55 -1.20 -2.90
N THR A 153 21.97 -0.04 -3.41
CA THR A 153 21.08 0.93 -4.06
C THR A 153 20.40 0.32 -5.30
N SER A 154 21.15 -0.38 -6.15
CA SER A 154 20.61 -1.08 -7.32
C SER A 154 19.60 -2.17 -6.95
N ARG A 155 19.86 -2.93 -5.87
CA ARG A 155 18.90 -3.92 -5.35
C ARG A 155 17.62 -3.28 -4.82
N VAL A 156 17.72 -2.15 -4.12
CA VAL A 156 16.55 -1.40 -3.65
C VAL A 156 15.75 -0.85 -4.83
N ALA A 157 16.42 -0.24 -5.81
CA ALA A 157 15.80 0.25 -7.03
C ALA A 157 15.02 -0.85 -7.78
N SER A 158 15.65 -2.01 -7.96
CA SER A 158 15.00 -3.17 -8.58
C SER A 158 13.84 -3.70 -7.73
N GLY A 159 13.98 -3.66 -6.39
CA GLY A 159 12.94 -4.04 -5.44
C GLY A 159 11.70 -3.16 -5.52
N LEU A 160 11.88 -1.84 -5.67
CA LEU A 160 10.76 -0.89 -5.83
C LEU A 160 9.97 -1.15 -7.12
N LEU A 161 10.67 -1.33 -8.24
CA LEU A 161 10.03 -1.69 -9.52
C LEU A 161 9.32 -3.04 -9.45
N ARG A 162 9.91 -4.02 -8.76
CA ARG A 162 9.26 -5.31 -8.51
C ARG A 162 7.99 -5.14 -7.68
N MET A 163 8.03 -4.38 -6.59
CA MET A 163 6.84 -4.14 -5.77
C MET A 163 5.72 -3.47 -6.58
N ALA A 164 6.03 -2.47 -7.41
CA ALA A 164 5.04 -1.88 -8.31
C ALA A 164 4.48 -2.89 -9.33
N THR A 165 5.27 -3.89 -9.74
CA THR A 165 4.79 -5.02 -10.55
C THR A 165 3.87 -5.95 -9.75
N ASP A 166 4.25 -6.28 -8.52
CA ASP A 166 3.46 -7.15 -7.63
C ASP A 166 2.07 -6.54 -7.32
N PHE A 167 1.97 -5.21 -7.25
CA PHE A 167 0.70 -4.48 -7.10
C PHE A 167 -0.04 -4.21 -8.42
N GLY A 168 0.48 -4.69 -9.55
CA GLY A 168 -0.17 -4.58 -10.85
C GLY A 168 -0.05 -3.22 -11.55
N LEU A 169 0.75 -2.30 -11.01
CA LEU A 169 0.98 -0.98 -11.63
C LEU A 169 1.90 -1.06 -12.85
N LEU A 170 2.83 -2.03 -12.82
CA LEU A 170 3.79 -2.29 -13.88
C LEU A 170 3.68 -3.74 -14.35
N THR A 171 4.17 -4.01 -15.56
CA THR A 171 4.35 -5.35 -16.12
C THR A 171 5.76 -5.53 -16.68
N GLY A 172 6.12 -6.78 -17.02
CA GLY A 172 7.41 -7.16 -17.58
C GLY A 172 8.46 -7.54 -16.54
N THR A 173 9.57 -8.13 -16.98
CA THR A 173 10.66 -8.62 -16.11
C THR A 173 11.89 -7.71 -16.19
N LEU A 174 12.54 -7.67 -17.36
CA LEU A 174 13.76 -6.90 -17.63
C LEU A 174 13.46 -5.42 -17.93
N HIS A 175 12.45 -5.19 -18.76
CA HIS A 175 11.92 -3.86 -19.06
C HIS A 175 10.55 -3.75 -18.39
N LYS A 176 10.37 -2.69 -17.59
CA LYS A 176 9.09 -2.41 -16.95
C LYS A 176 8.32 -1.41 -17.78
N GLU A 177 7.05 -1.70 -17.99
CA GLU A 177 6.10 -0.84 -18.71
C GLU A 177 4.85 -0.69 -17.83
N PHE A 178 4.14 0.43 -17.97
CA PHE A 178 2.89 0.64 -17.23
C PHE A 178 1.83 -0.36 -17.67
N ALA A 179 1.21 -1.01 -16.69
CA ALA A 179 0.05 -1.86 -16.94
C ALA A 179 -1.21 -1.01 -17.09
N SER A 180 -2.24 -1.56 -17.73
CA SER A 180 -3.60 -1.00 -17.68
C SER A 180 -4.21 -1.29 -16.31
N TYR A 181 -3.76 -0.55 -15.30
CA TYR A 181 -4.19 -0.74 -13.93
C TYR A 181 -5.64 -0.31 -13.73
N HIS A 182 -6.41 -1.11 -13.01
CA HIS A 182 -7.77 -0.79 -12.58
C HIS A 182 -7.88 -1.09 -11.09
N LEU A 183 -8.31 -0.09 -10.32
CA LEU A 183 -8.60 -0.23 -8.90
C LEU A 183 -10.03 -0.79 -8.76
N PRO A 184 -10.23 -1.97 -8.14
CA PRO A 184 -11.57 -2.52 -7.93
C PRO A 184 -12.47 -1.57 -7.15
N GLU A 185 -13.77 -1.59 -7.47
CA GLU A 185 -14.79 -0.71 -6.88
C GLU A 185 -14.86 -0.84 -5.35
N GLU A 186 -14.82 -2.07 -4.84
CA GLU A 186 -14.82 -2.36 -3.41
C GLU A 186 -13.58 -1.78 -2.72
N SER A 187 -12.41 -1.93 -3.34
CA SER A 187 -11.18 -1.34 -2.83
C SER A 187 -11.25 0.18 -2.81
N PHE A 188 -11.77 0.79 -3.88
CA PHE A 188 -11.93 2.24 -3.98
C PHE A 188 -12.83 2.80 -2.87
N ILE A 189 -13.99 2.17 -2.64
CA ILE A 189 -14.92 2.59 -1.57
C ILE A 189 -14.28 2.43 -0.19
N TYR A 190 -13.56 1.32 0.05
CA TYR A 190 -12.84 1.15 1.31
C TYR A 190 -11.80 2.25 1.52
N LEU A 191 -11.04 2.61 0.47
CA LEU A 191 -10.02 3.65 0.56
C LEU A 191 -10.63 5.02 0.86
N LEU A 192 -11.80 5.35 0.28
CA LEU A 192 -12.56 6.55 0.64
C LEU A 192 -12.90 6.57 2.13
N HIS A 193 -13.38 5.45 2.68
CA HIS A 193 -13.63 5.33 4.12
C HIS A 193 -12.36 5.51 4.94
N ALA A 194 -11.27 4.83 4.56
CA ALA A 194 -10.03 4.87 5.30
C ALA A 194 -9.36 6.25 5.29
N MET A 195 -9.57 7.04 4.23
CA MET A 195 -9.16 8.45 4.16
C MET A 195 -10.11 9.35 4.95
N ALA A 196 -11.43 9.14 4.87
CA ALA A 196 -12.43 9.90 5.60
C ALA A 196 -12.33 9.76 7.13
N ASP A 197 -11.87 8.60 7.61
CA ASP A 197 -11.59 8.34 9.03
C ASP A 197 -10.50 9.29 9.60
N VAL A 198 -9.65 9.87 8.75
CA VAL A 198 -8.55 10.77 9.14
C VAL A 198 -8.80 12.22 8.69
N GLU A 199 -9.33 12.41 7.49
CA GLU A 199 -9.61 13.70 6.88
C GLU A 199 -11.06 13.72 6.36
N PRO A 200 -12.01 14.28 7.13
CA PRO A 200 -13.43 14.22 6.77
C PRO A 200 -13.82 15.21 5.65
N ASN A 201 -12.93 16.11 5.23
CA ASN A 201 -13.22 17.03 4.14
C ASN A 201 -13.20 16.31 2.79
N ALA A 202 -14.38 16.21 2.16
CA ALA A 202 -14.56 15.54 0.87
C ALA A 202 -13.58 16.01 -0.21
N ARG A 203 -13.33 17.32 -0.31
CA ARG A 203 -12.41 17.87 -1.33
C ARG A 203 -10.97 17.43 -1.08
N ARG A 204 -10.52 17.42 0.17
CA ARG A 204 -9.18 16.94 0.53
C ARG A 204 -9.00 15.44 0.30
N ILE A 205 -10.05 14.65 0.48
CA ILE A 205 -10.03 13.21 0.11
C ILE A 205 -9.86 13.08 -1.40
N VAL A 206 -10.63 13.82 -2.19
CA VAL A 206 -10.58 13.77 -3.67
C VAL A 206 -9.24 14.26 -4.22
N ASP A 207 -8.65 15.28 -3.59
CA ASP A 207 -7.35 15.87 -3.97
C ASP A 207 -6.15 15.13 -3.33
N ALA A 208 -6.37 14.01 -2.62
CA ALA A 208 -5.31 13.35 -1.88
C ALA A 208 -4.24 12.73 -2.81
N GLU A 209 -2.96 13.00 -2.52
CA GLU A 209 -1.84 12.41 -3.26
C GLU A 209 -1.77 10.87 -3.11
N ASP A 210 -2.45 10.29 -2.13
CA ASP A 210 -2.54 8.84 -1.95
C ASP A 210 -3.17 8.13 -3.16
N TRP A 211 -4.00 8.81 -3.95
CA TRP A 211 -4.54 8.30 -5.22
C TRP A 211 -3.45 8.08 -6.29
N HIS A 212 -2.35 8.82 -6.24
CA HIS A 212 -1.22 8.63 -7.15
C HIS A 212 -0.55 7.26 -6.99
N MET A 213 -0.69 6.60 -5.83
CA MET A 213 -0.24 5.22 -5.63
C MET A 213 -0.96 4.23 -6.57
N TYR A 214 -2.14 4.61 -7.07
CA TYR A 214 -3.00 3.84 -7.96
C TYR A 214 -3.01 4.41 -9.38
N LEU A 215 -2.07 5.30 -9.71
CA LEU A 215 -1.98 6.00 -11.00
C LEU A 215 -3.22 6.85 -11.34
N MET A 216 -3.95 7.30 -10.34
CA MET A 216 -5.17 8.11 -10.51
C MET A 216 -4.90 9.57 -10.16
N ASP A 217 -5.31 10.48 -11.03
CA ASP A 217 -5.39 11.91 -10.72
C ASP A 217 -6.74 12.28 -10.08
N THR A 218 -6.88 13.54 -9.66
CA THR A 218 -8.14 14.06 -9.09
C THR A 218 -9.34 13.83 -10.03
N ALA A 219 -9.15 13.99 -11.34
CA ALA A 219 -10.22 13.83 -12.30
C ALA A 219 -10.60 12.34 -12.50
N ASP A 220 -9.67 11.41 -12.38
CA ASP A 220 -9.94 9.96 -12.31
C ASP A 220 -10.81 9.63 -11.09
N VAL A 221 -10.45 10.15 -9.92
CA VAL A 221 -11.18 9.95 -8.67
C VAL A 221 -12.59 10.53 -8.74
N GLU A 222 -12.74 11.75 -9.28
CA GLU A 222 -14.05 12.37 -9.49
C GLU A 222 -14.91 11.58 -10.48
N ARG A 223 -14.33 11.08 -11.58
CA ARG A 223 -15.04 10.21 -12.54
C ARG A 223 -15.58 8.95 -11.86
N GLU A 224 -14.76 8.30 -11.04
CA GLU A 224 -15.17 7.09 -10.32
C GLU A 224 -16.25 7.40 -9.28
N LEU A 225 -16.12 8.49 -8.52
CA LEU A 225 -17.16 8.95 -7.58
C LEU A 225 -18.49 9.25 -8.27
N LEU A 226 -18.47 9.92 -9.43
CA LEU A 226 -19.68 10.20 -10.21
C LEU A 226 -20.32 8.91 -10.75
N ARG A 227 -19.51 7.94 -11.20
CA ARG A 227 -19.97 6.60 -11.59
C ARG A 227 -20.66 5.91 -10.41
N LEU A 228 -20.01 5.85 -9.25
CA LEU A 228 -20.56 5.23 -8.03
C LEU A 228 -21.80 5.94 -7.49
N HIS A 229 -21.87 7.27 -7.66
CA HIS A 229 -23.06 8.05 -7.35
C HIS A 229 -24.26 7.65 -8.22
N GLN A 230 -24.06 7.48 -9.52
CA GLN A 230 -25.10 7.02 -10.45
C GLN A 230 -25.63 5.63 -10.07
N PHE A 231 -24.73 4.73 -9.63
CA PHE A 231 -25.09 3.39 -9.13
C PHE A 231 -25.57 3.38 -7.67
N ARG A 232 -25.72 4.54 -7.03
CA ARG A 232 -26.19 4.71 -5.64
C ARG A 232 -25.33 3.98 -4.60
N LYS A 233 -24.04 3.78 -4.90
CA LYS A 233 -23.05 3.18 -3.99
C LYS A 233 -22.48 4.21 -3.02
N VAL A 234 -22.34 5.45 -3.48
CA VAL A 234 -21.97 6.62 -2.67
C VAL A 234 -22.89 7.78 -3.04
N HIS A 235 -22.85 8.86 -2.25
CA HIS A 235 -23.46 10.12 -2.67
C HIS A 235 -22.39 11.20 -2.76
N TYR A 236 -22.17 11.72 -3.97
CA TYR A 236 -21.15 12.72 -4.25
C TYR A 236 -21.78 13.88 -5.03
N GLU A 237 -21.64 15.10 -4.50
CA GLU A 237 -22.08 16.33 -5.13
C GLU A 237 -20.94 17.35 -5.13
N VAL A 238 -20.80 18.09 -6.21
CA VAL A 238 -19.76 19.12 -6.36
C VAL A 238 -20.36 20.39 -6.97
N ALA A 239 -20.06 21.53 -6.35
CA ALA A 239 -20.46 22.85 -6.79
C ALA A 239 -19.29 23.83 -6.61
N GLY A 240 -18.52 24.05 -7.67
CA GLY A 240 -17.29 24.85 -7.59
C GLY A 240 -16.27 24.20 -6.66
N SER A 241 -15.92 24.89 -5.57
CA SER A 241 -14.99 24.38 -4.54
C SER A 241 -15.67 23.59 -3.42
N LEU A 242 -17.00 23.59 -3.35
CA LEU A 242 -17.75 22.79 -2.39
C LEU A 242 -17.93 21.38 -2.93
N ALA A 243 -17.48 20.41 -2.15
CA ALA A 243 -17.72 19.00 -2.39
C ALA A 243 -18.39 18.38 -1.16
N GLN A 244 -19.41 17.55 -1.40
CA GLN A 244 -20.04 16.74 -0.38
C GLN A 244 -19.90 15.28 -0.77
N LEU A 245 -19.39 14.48 0.15
CA LEU A 245 -19.25 13.04 0.00
C LEU A 245 -19.91 12.36 1.19
N LYS A 246 -20.92 11.52 0.91
CA LYS A 246 -21.54 10.64 1.90
C LYS A 246 -21.28 9.20 1.48
N LEU A 247 -20.58 8.49 2.36
CA LEU A 247 -20.20 7.10 2.18
C LEU A 247 -21.27 6.15 2.73
N PRO A 248 -21.32 4.89 2.27
CA PRO A 248 -22.37 3.94 2.65
C PRO A 248 -22.32 3.54 4.14
N HIS A 249 -21.13 3.60 4.77
CA HIS A 249 -20.93 3.25 6.18
C HIS A 249 -20.31 4.37 7.01
N GLY A 250 -20.22 4.16 8.34
CA GLY A 250 -19.66 5.12 9.27
C GLY A 250 -18.13 5.14 9.32
N SER A 251 -17.46 4.06 8.93
CA SER A 251 -16.00 3.91 9.00
C SER A 251 -15.47 2.84 8.03
N SER A 252 -14.15 2.79 7.86
CA SER A 252 -13.49 1.73 7.09
C SER A 252 -13.68 0.35 7.70
N ALA A 253 -13.74 0.27 9.03
CA ALA A 253 -14.01 -0.98 9.75
C ALA A 253 -15.44 -1.49 9.52
N ASP A 254 -16.44 -0.60 9.48
CA ASP A 254 -17.83 -0.98 9.21
C ASP A 254 -17.99 -1.51 7.78
N TYR A 255 -17.39 -0.84 6.79
CA TYR A 255 -17.42 -1.28 5.41
C TYR A 255 -16.66 -2.59 5.19
N ALA A 256 -15.50 -2.77 5.83
CA ALA A 256 -14.78 -4.05 5.80
C ALA A 256 -15.64 -5.20 6.31
N ARG A 257 -16.44 -5.00 7.36
CA ARG A 257 -17.37 -6.03 7.86
C ARG A 257 -18.48 -6.36 6.87
N GLU A 258 -18.96 -5.40 6.08
CA GLU A 258 -19.91 -5.68 4.98
C GLU A 258 -19.24 -6.53 3.88
N LEU A 259 -18.00 -6.21 3.49
CA LEU A 259 -17.26 -7.00 2.49
C LEU A 259 -17.01 -8.45 2.93
N CYS A 260 -17.04 -8.71 4.23
CA CYS A 260 -16.90 -10.05 4.82
C CYS A 260 -18.22 -10.82 4.97
N ALA A 261 -19.38 -10.17 4.77
CA ALA A 261 -20.71 -10.74 5.04
C ALA A 261 -21.31 -11.43 3.82
#